data_AF-A0A498PT51-F1
#
_entry.id   AF-A0A498PT51-F1
#
_cell.length_a   1.000
_cell.length_b   1.000
_cell.length_c   1.000
_cell.angle_alpha   90.00
_cell.angle_beta   90.00
_cell.angle_gamma   90.00
#
_symmetry.space_group_name_H-M   'P 1'
#
loop_
_entity.id
_entity.type
_entity.pdbx_description
1 polymer ?
#
loop_
_entity_poly.entity_id
_entity_poly.type
_entity_poly.pdbx_seq_one_letter_code
_entity_poly.pdbx_strand_id
1 'polypeptide(L)' 'MEYNLPAGSRGAVVLDYTKSSQGDLPPAYEVEFSDAHGITQALVTVREEDLEVVWRPDPDK' A
#
# COMPACT_ATOMS: atom_id res chain seq x y z
N MET A 1 16.15 -7.39 -1.55
CA MET A 1 15.05 -8.26 -2.02
C MET A 1 14.30 -7.46 -3.06
N GLU A 2 14.46 -7.78 -4.33
CA GLU A 2 13.63 -7.21 -5.40
C GLU A 2 12.39 -8.07 -5.52
N TYR A 3 11.24 -7.50 -5.16
CA TYR A 3 9.96 -8.11 -5.47
C TYR A 3 9.68 -7.81 -6.95
N ASN A 4 9.47 -8.83 -7.78
CA ASN A 4 9.10 -8.66 -9.19
C ASN A 4 7.65 -8.16 -9.33
N LEU A 5 7.35 -7.00 -8.74
CA LEU A 5 6.05 -6.37 -8.81
C LEU A 5 6.00 -5.52 -10.09
N PRO A 6 5.25 -5.93 -11.12
CA PRO A 6 5.08 -5.11 -12.31
C PRO A 6 4.34 -3.81 -11.95
N ALA A 7 4.63 -2.74 -12.70
CA ALA A 7 3.86 -1.51 -12.61
C ALA A 7 2.37 -1.81 -12.86
N GLY A 8 1.49 -1.23 -12.05
CA GLY A 8 0.06 -1.50 -12.08
C GLY A 8 -0.39 -2.69 -11.23
N SER A 9 0.52 -3.34 -10.49
CA SER A 9 0.16 -4.29 -9.43
C SER A 9 -0.79 -3.64 -8.43
N ARG A 10 -1.85 -4.37 -8.04
CA ARG A 10 -2.80 -3.92 -7.01
C ARG A 10 -2.46 -4.60 -5.69
N GLY A 11 -2.43 -3.81 -4.61
CA GLY A 11 -2.20 -4.28 -3.25
C GLY A 11 -3.17 -3.63 -2.26
N ALA A 12 -3.16 -4.11 -1.03
CA ALA A 12 -3.95 -3.57 0.07
C ALA A 12 -3.09 -2.71 0.98
N VAL A 13 -3.55 -1.50 1.29
CA VAL A 13 -2.90 -0.67 2.33
C VAL A 13 -3.19 -1.32 3.68
N VAL A 14 -2.14 -1.78 4.36
CA VAL A 14 -2.24 -2.39 5.69
C VAL A 14 -1.83 -1.43 6.80
N LEU A 15 -1.00 -0.44 6.48
CA LEU A 15 -0.61 0.61 7.41
C LEU A 15 -0.53 1.97 6.72
N ASP A 16 -1.10 2.97 7.38
CA ASP A 16 -1.10 4.36 6.95
C ASP A 16 -0.13 5.16 7.82
N TYR A 17 1.06 5.45 7.28
CA TYR A 17 2.08 6.20 8.03
C TYR A 17 1.77 7.69 8.12
N THR A 18 0.79 8.21 7.37
CA THR A 18 0.36 9.62 7.51
C THR A 18 -0.25 9.89 8.89
N LYS A 19 -0.80 8.85 9.52
CA LYS A 19 -1.44 8.92 10.85
C LYS A 19 -0.47 8.73 12.01
N SER A 20 0.71 8.18 11.74
CA SER A 20 1.73 7.86 12.76
C SER A 20 3.00 8.70 12.63
N SER A 21 3.20 9.39 11.50
CA SER A 21 4.35 10.27 11.29
C SER A 21 4.26 11.54 12.14
N GLN A 22 5.28 11.75 12.98
CA GLN A 22 5.54 13.02 13.65
C GLN A 22 6.28 13.97 12.69
N GLY A 23 5.54 14.77 11.92
CA GLY A 23 6.08 15.87 11.11
C GLY A 23 6.83 15.46 9.83
N ASP A 24 7.01 16.45 8.94
CA ASP A 24 7.78 16.64 7.68
C ASP A 24 8.13 15.45 6.73
N LEU A 25 7.88 14.21 7.10
CA LEU A 25 8.03 13.08 6.19
C LEU A 25 6.90 13.08 5.15
N PRO A 26 7.22 12.81 3.87
CA PRO A 26 6.20 12.71 2.85
C PRO A 26 5.22 11.57 3.19
N PRO A 27 3.92 11.72 2.87
CA PRO A 27 2.93 10.68 3.03
C PRO A 27 3.38 9.33 2.43
N ALA A 28 3.27 8.28 3.24
CA ALA A 28 3.66 6.93 2.85
C ALA A 28 2.73 5.89 3.47
N TYR A 29 2.68 4.73 2.84
CA TYR A 29 1.80 3.62 3.18
C TYR A 29 2.58 2.31 3.11
N GLU A 30 2.24 1.38 3.99
CA GLU A 30 2.65 -0.02 3.83
C GLU A 30 1.58 -0.76 3.03
N VAL A 31 1.99 -1.32 1.90
CA VAL A 31 1.12 -2.02 0.96
C VAL A 31 1.50 -3.49 0.91
N GLU A 32 0.51 -4.34 1.19
CA GLU A 32 0.61 -5.78 1.01
C GLU A 32 0.20 -6.15 -0.43
N PHE A 33 1.05 -6.92 -1.10
CA PHE A 33 0.74 -7.55 -2.38
C PHE A 33 0.61 -9.05 -2.16
N SER A 34 -0.56 -9.60 -2.49
CA SER A 34 -0.90 -11.00 -2.29
C SER A 34 -1.23 -11.68 -3.60
N ASP A 35 -0.98 -12.97 -3.68
CA ASP A 35 -1.32 -13.79 -4.85
C ASP A 35 -2.83 -14.12 -4.90
N ALA A 36 -3.24 -14.87 -5.92
CA ALA A 36 -4.63 -15.29 -6.10
C ALA A 36 -5.19 -16.17 -4.95
N HIS A 37 -4.33 -16.72 -4.11
CA HIS A 37 -4.69 -17.53 -2.94
C HIS A 37 -4.65 -16.71 -1.64
N GLY A 38 -4.36 -15.40 -1.72
CA GLY A 38 -4.24 -14.53 -0.56
C GLY A 38 -2.93 -14.70 0.20
N ILE A 39 -1.91 -15.33 -0.40
CA ILE A 39 -0.58 -15.46 0.21
C ILE A 39 0.20 -14.18 -0.06
N THR A 40 0.68 -13.54 1.00
CA THR A 40 1.53 -12.35 0.94
C THR A 40 2.81 -12.65 0.16
N GLN A 41 2.98 -11.97 -0.98
CA GLN A 41 4.19 -12.04 -1.80
C GLN A 41 5.18 -10.94 -1.45
N ALA A 42 4.68 -9.75 -1.12
CA ALA A 42 5.50 -8.60 -0.79
C ALA A 42 4.78 -7.67 0.20
N LEU A 43 5.58 -7.03 1.05
CA LEU A 43 5.15 -5.94 1.91
C LEU A 43 6.09 -4.77 1.64
N VAL A 44 5.57 -3.67 1.12
CA VAL A 44 6.38 -2.58 0.58
C VAL A 44 5.89 -1.24 1.12
N THR A 45 6.82 -0.41 1.59
CA THR A 45 6.55 1.00 1.88
C THR A 45 6.54 1.80 0.59
N VAL A 46 5.41 2.39 0.24
CA VAL A 46 5.20 3.17 -0.98
C VAL A 46 4.80 4.60 -0.62
N ARG A 47 5.29 5.59 -1.36
CA ARG A 47 4.91 6.99 -1.17
C ARG A 47 3.56 7.26 -1.82
N GLU A 48 2.86 8.29 -1.33
CA GLU A 48 1.57 8.70 -1.91
C GLU A 48 1.68 9.04 -3.40
N GLU A 49 2.79 9.66 -3.83
CA GLU A 49 3.02 10.06 -5.23
C GLU A 49 3.08 8.89 -6.22
N ASP A 50 3.38 7.68 -5.74
CA ASP A 50 3.51 6.46 -6.53
C ASP A 50 2.24 5.58 -6.48
N LEU A 51 1.18 6.02 -5.79
CA LEU A 51 -0.05 5.26 -5.59
C LEU A 51 -1.24 5.85 -6.33
N GLU A 52 -2.05 4.95 -6.90
CA GLU A 52 -3.40 5.26 -7.38
C GLU A 52 -4.43 4.54 -6.51
N VAL A 53 -5.39 5.30 -5.98
CA VAL A 53 -6.50 4.72 -5.22
C VAL A 53 -7.55 4.16 -6.18
N VAL A 54 -7.55 2.84 -6.34
CA VAL A 54 -8.51 2.12 -7.20
C VAL A 54 -9.75 1.62 -6.46
N TRP A 55 -9.70 1.57 -5.12
CA TRP A 55 -10.82 1.14 -4.28
C TRP A 55 -10.70 1.74 -2.87
N ARG A 56 -11.82 2.11 -2.27
CA ARG A 56 -11.94 2.45 -0.85
C ARG A 56 -13.15 1.74 -0.27
N PRO A 57 -13.07 1.20 0.95
CA PRO A 57 -14.27 0.75 1.65
C PRO A 57 -15.19 1.95 1.89
N ASP A 58 -16.49 1.73 1.76
CA ASP A 58 -17.50 2.74 2.06
C ASP A 58 -17.51 2.98 3.57
N PRO A 59 -17.24 4.21 4.07
CA PRO A 59 -17.18 4.47 5.51
C PRO A 59 -18.53 4.32 6.22
N ASP A 60 -19.64 4.30 5.47
CA ASP A 60 -21.02 4.25 5.99
C ASP A 60 -21.65 2.84 5.97
N LYS A 61 -20.85 1.78 5.80
CA LYS A 61 -21.34 0.40 5.68
C LYS A 61 -20.88 -0.53 6.79
#